data_AF-A0A929J812-F1
#
_entry.id   AF-A0A929J812-F1
#
_cell.length_a   1.000
_cell.length_b   1.000
_cell.length_c   1.000
_cell.angle_alpha   90.00
_cell.angle_beta   90.00
_cell.angle_gamma   90.00
#
_symmetry.space_group_name_H-M   'P 1'
#
loop_
_entity.id
_entity.type
_entity.pdbx_description
1 polymer ?
#
loop_
_entity_poly.entity_id
_entity_poly.type
_entity_poly.pdbx_seq_one_letter_code
_entity_poly.pdbx_strand_id
1 'polypeptide(L)'
;MNTQVTIKDKYAFQVSFLHPRYWMTWVGLGVFFIITFFPMPVIDWLGSQLGKFAARSNKKRFNIARKNLSLCFPDKSSAEVEEMIGKHFQAQFRSLIHYGVLWWRPVWLVRKSINKIGFEKIKQFK
;
A
#
# COMPACT_ATOMS: atom_id res chain seq x y z
N MET A 1 -34.00 -9.94 -24.61
CA MET A 1 -34.13 -9.97 -23.13
C MET A 1 -32.90 -9.29 -22.54
N ASN A 2 -33.03 -8.04 -22.11
CA ASN A 2 -31.95 -7.27 -21.48
C ASN A 2 -31.96 -7.55 -19.98
N THR A 3 -31.06 -8.42 -19.53
CA THR A 3 -30.86 -8.64 -18.10
C THR A 3 -30.13 -7.43 -17.54
N GLN A 4 -30.84 -6.59 -16.79
CA GLN A 4 -30.27 -5.54 -15.95
C GLN A 4 -29.39 -6.20 -14.89
N VAL A 5 -28.11 -6.45 -15.21
CA VAL A 5 -27.13 -6.96 -14.24
C VAL A 5 -27.04 -5.93 -13.13
N THR A 6 -27.51 -6.29 -11.94
CA THR A 6 -27.49 -5.35 -10.82
C THR A 6 -26.04 -5.18 -10.38
N ILE A 7 -25.64 -3.98 -9.89
CA ILE A 7 -24.24 -3.70 -9.49
C ILE A 7 -23.69 -4.76 -8.53
N LYS A 8 -24.55 -5.31 -7.67
CA LYS A 8 -24.24 -6.39 -6.72
C LYS A 8 -23.76 -7.68 -7.41
N ASP A 9 -24.35 -8.04 -8.56
CA ASP A 9 -24.03 -9.27 -9.30
C ASP A 9 -22.70 -9.15 -10.03
N LYS A 10 -22.30 -7.94 -10.41
CA LYS A 10 -21.05 -7.66 -11.12
C LYS A 10 -19.80 -7.95 -10.27
N TYR A 11 -19.92 -7.84 -8.95
CA TYR A 11 -18.80 -7.99 -8.01
C TYR A 11 -18.97 -9.18 -7.05
N ALA A 12 -19.95 -10.05 -7.30
CA ALA A 12 -20.16 -11.26 -6.52
C ALA A 12 -19.00 -12.26 -6.76
N PHE A 13 -18.61 -12.99 -5.71
CA PHE A 13 -17.64 -14.07 -5.85
C PHE A 13 -18.23 -15.18 -6.72
N GLN A 14 -17.49 -15.56 -7.77
CA GLN A 14 -17.86 -16.66 -8.65
C GLN A 14 -16.94 -17.84 -8.41
N VAL A 15 -17.50 -19.05 -8.38
CA VAL A 15 -16.72 -20.30 -8.23
C VAL A 15 -15.66 -20.44 -9.34
N SER A 16 -15.91 -19.85 -10.50
CA SER A 16 -14.95 -19.74 -11.61
C SER A 16 -13.60 -19.11 -11.22
N PHE A 17 -13.55 -18.29 -10.16
CA PHE A 17 -12.31 -17.73 -9.64
C PHE A 17 -11.41 -18.76 -8.93
N LEU A 18 -11.90 -19.97 -8.63
CA LEU A 18 -11.08 -21.06 -8.09
C LEU A 18 -10.41 -21.90 -9.20
N HIS A 19 -10.65 -21.58 -10.47
CA HIS A 19 -10.03 -22.28 -11.59
C HIS A 19 -8.48 -22.25 -11.50
N PRO A 20 -7.76 -23.32 -11.89
CA PRO A 20 -6.30 -23.41 -11.77
C PRO A 20 -5.51 -22.21 -12.33
N ARG A 21 -6.07 -21.54 -13.34
CA ARG A 21 -5.54 -20.30 -13.92
C ARG A 21 -5.30 -19.19 -12.87
N TYR A 22 -6.07 -19.16 -11.79
CA TYR A 22 -5.98 -18.13 -10.74
C TYR A 22 -5.20 -18.58 -9.50
N TRP A 23 -4.69 -19.81 -9.46
CA TRP A 23 -4.01 -20.33 -8.28
C TRP A 23 -2.78 -19.51 -7.89
N MET A 24 -2.03 -18.96 -8.85
CA MET A 24 -0.92 -18.05 -8.52
C MET A 24 -1.40 -16.81 -7.76
N THR A 25 -2.55 -16.24 -8.12
CA THR A 25 -3.16 -15.13 -7.39
C THR A 25 -3.56 -15.55 -5.97
N TRP A 26 -4.18 -16.72 -5.82
CA TRP A 26 -4.55 -17.26 -4.50
C TRP A 26 -3.34 -17.54 -3.61
N VAL A 27 -2.29 -18.15 -4.17
CA VAL A 27 -1.02 -18.36 -3.48
C VAL A 27 -0.43 -17.02 -3.06
N GLY A 28 -0.40 -16.03 -3.96
CA GLY A 28 0.08 -14.68 -3.64
C GLY A 28 -0.72 -14.01 -2.52
N LEU A 29 -2.05 -14.12 -2.54
CA LEU A 29 -2.92 -13.63 -1.47
C LEU A 29 -2.68 -14.38 -0.15
N GLY A 30 -2.50 -15.71 -0.20
CA GLY A 30 -2.19 -16.52 0.97
C GLY A 30 -0.85 -16.13 1.60
N VAL A 31 0.20 -15.96 0.79
CA VAL A 31 1.50 -15.45 1.25
C VAL A 31 1.34 -14.04 1.84
N PHE A 32 0.62 -13.16 1.15
CA PHE A 32 0.39 -11.79 1.62
C PHE A 32 -0.37 -11.76 2.95
N PHE A 33 -1.36 -12.64 3.13
CA PHE A 33 -2.06 -12.84 4.39
C PHE A 33 -1.12 -13.32 5.49
N ILE A 34 -0.27 -14.32 5.23
CA ILE A 34 0.72 -14.84 6.19
C ILE A 34 1.69 -13.75 6.65
N ILE A 35 2.13 -12.86 5.75
CA ILE A 35 3.01 -11.73 6.09
C ILE A 35 2.38 -10.82 7.17
N THR A 36 1.05 -10.72 7.23
CA THR A 36 0.37 -9.86 8.23
C THR A 36 0.44 -10.38 9.67
N PHE A 37 0.87 -11.62 9.88
CA PHE A 37 1.06 -12.19 11.22
C PHE A 37 2.41 -11.85 11.83
N PHE A 38 3.36 -11.35 11.03
CA PHE A 38 4.69 -11.00 11.52
C PHE A 38 4.64 -9.74 12.41
N PRO A 39 5.62 -9.56 13.31
CA PRO A 39 5.75 -8.33 14.09
C PRO A 39 5.88 -7.09 13.19
N MET A 40 5.29 -5.97 13.61
CA MET A 40 5.30 -4.70 12.84
C MET A 40 6.69 -4.27 12.34
N PRO A 41 7.79 -4.39 13.12
CA PRO A 41 9.12 -4.03 12.62
C PRO A 41 9.58 -4.88 11.43
N VAL A 42 9.18 -6.15 11.37
CA VAL A 42 9.51 -7.06 10.27
C VAL A 42 8.72 -6.67 9.02
N ILE A 43 7.43 -6.38 9.19
CA ILE A 43 6.56 -5.89 8.11
C ILE A 43 7.12 -4.59 7.52
N ASP A 44 7.54 -3.65 8.37
CA ASP A 44 8.13 -2.38 7.97
C ASP A 44 9.44 -2.56 7.22
N TRP A 45 10.30 -3.45 7.71
CA TRP A 45 11.56 -3.79 7.07
C TRP A 45 11.32 -4.40 5.68
N LEU A 46 10.42 -5.38 5.56
CA LEU A 46 10.07 -6.00 4.27
C LEU A 46 9.56 -4.97 3.27
N GLY A 47 8.62 -4.11 3.68
CA GLY A 47 8.09 -3.03 2.84
C GLY A 47 9.17 -2.04 2.40
N SER A 48 10.09 -1.67 3.30
CA SER A 48 11.22 -0.80 2.96
C SER A 48 12.17 -1.45 1.94
N GLN A 49 12.54 -2.73 2.12
CA GLN A 49 13.42 -3.42 1.17
C GLN A 49 12.77 -3.55 -0.21
N LEU A 50 11.48 -3.89 -0.27
CA LEU A 50 10.72 -3.93 -1.51
C LEU A 50 10.70 -2.56 -2.20
N GLY A 51 10.49 -1.48 -1.43
CA GLY A 51 10.55 -0.12 -1.96
C GLY A 51 11.92 0.28 -2.49
N LYS A 52 13.01 -0.11 -1.81
CA LYS A 52 14.40 0.11 -2.30
C LYS A 52 14.64 -0.60 -3.62
N PHE A 53 14.18 -1.84 -3.75
CA PHE A 53 14.28 -2.59 -5.00
C PHE A 53 13.43 -1.96 -6.12
N ALA A 54 12.18 -1.59 -5.81
CA ALA A 54 11.27 -0.96 -6.75
C ALA A 54 11.78 0.37 -7.28
N ALA A 55 12.42 1.19 -6.42
CA ALA A 55 13.05 2.44 -6.82
C ALA A 55 14.13 2.23 -7.90
N ARG A 56 14.89 1.13 -7.83
CA ARG A 56 15.94 0.80 -8.81
C ARG A 56 15.37 0.23 -10.12
N SER A 57 14.27 -0.51 -10.04
CA SER A 57 13.68 -1.20 -11.19
C SER A 57 12.79 -0.29 -12.05
N ASN A 58 12.02 0.62 -11.45
CA ASN A 58 10.98 1.38 -12.16
C ASN A 58 11.42 2.78 -12.59
N LYS A 59 12.26 2.86 -13.62
CA LYS A 59 12.81 4.13 -14.17
C LYS A 59 11.72 5.16 -14.51
N LYS A 60 10.57 4.72 -15.06
CA LYS A 60 9.46 5.62 -15.41
C LYS A 60 8.87 6.30 -14.17
N ARG A 61 8.53 5.52 -13.14
CA ARG A 61 7.97 6.08 -11.89
C ARG A 61 8.99 6.94 -11.16
N PHE A 62 10.26 6.55 -11.20
CA PHE A 62 11.36 7.33 -10.64
C PHE A 62 11.46 8.73 -11.29
N ASN A 63 11.46 8.80 -12.62
CA ASN A 63 11.57 10.07 -13.33
C ASN A 63 10.36 10.99 -13.08
N ILE A 64 9.16 10.43 -12.93
CA ILE A 64 7.96 11.20 -12.56
C ILE A 64 8.12 11.78 -11.16
N ALA A 65 8.53 10.96 -10.18
CA ALA A 65 8.75 11.43 -8.81
C ALA A 65 9.84 12.51 -8.75
N ARG A 66 10.93 12.35 -9.52
CA ARG A 66 11.98 13.37 -9.65
C ARG A 66 11.42 14.70 -10.12
N LYS A 67 10.69 14.71 -11.25
CA LYS A 67 10.11 15.94 -11.79
C LYS A 67 9.18 16.60 -10.79
N ASN A 68 8.31 15.83 -10.15
CA ASN A 68 7.36 16.37 -9.16
C ASN A 68 8.09 16.97 -7.96
N LEU A 69 9.08 16.28 -7.40
CA LEU A 69 9.80 16.75 -6.22
C LEU A 69 10.72 17.93 -6.53
N SER A 70 11.38 17.96 -7.68
CA SER A 70 12.16 19.14 -8.10
C SER A 70 11.28 20.38 -8.30
N LEU A 71 10.04 20.21 -8.77
CA LEU A 71 9.09 21.32 -8.90
C LEU A 71 8.53 21.77 -7.55
N CYS A 72 8.22 20.85 -6.65
CA CYS A 72 7.66 21.17 -5.33
C CYS A 72 8.71 21.71 -4.34
N PHE A 73 9.98 21.36 -4.52
CA PHE A 73 11.08 21.73 -3.63
C PHE A 73 12.25 22.31 -4.43
N PRO A 74 12.07 23.50 -5.03
CA PRO A 74 13.08 24.11 -5.90
C PRO A 74 14.38 24.45 -5.17
N ASP A 75 14.32 24.67 -3.85
CA ASP A 75 15.50 25.03 -3.02
C ASP A 75 16.38 23.83 -2.64
N LYS A 76 15.98 22.61 -3.02
CA LYS A 76 16.73 21.38 -2.69
C LYS A 76 17.71 21.02 -3.77
N SER A 77 18.87 20.52 -3.34
CA SER A 77 19.87 19.96 -4.26
C SER A 77 19.33 18.69 -4.96
N SER A 78 19.92 18.36 -6.11
CA SER A 78 19.58 17.12 -6.82
C SER A 78 19.79 15.88 -5.96
N ALA A 79 20.84 15.84 -5.14
CA ALA A 79 21.11 14.73 -4.22
C ALA A 79 20.03 14.55 -3.15
N GLU A 80 19.55 15.64 -2.54
CA GLU A 80 18.43 15.58 -1.59
C GLU A 80 17.14 15.11 -2.25
N VAL A 81 16.87 15.55 -3.48
CA VAL A 81 15.70 15.10 -4.23
C VAL A 81 15.78 13.59 -4.51
N GLU A 82 16.94 13.08 -4.94
CA GLU A 82 17.15 11.64 -5.15
C GLU A 82 16.93 10.83 -3.86
N GLU A 83 17.44 11.31 -2.73
CA GLU A 83 17.22 10.67 -1.42
C GLU A 83 15.72 10.66 -1.04
N MET A 84 15.02 11.76 -1.28
CA MET A 84 13.58 11.87 -1.05
C MET A 84 12.77 10.91 -1.92
N ILE A 85 13.15 10.74 -3.19
CA ILE A 85 12.53 9.75 -4.07
C ILE A 85 12.71 8.33 -3.49
N GLY A 86 13.94 7.99 -3.05
CA GLY A 86 14.22 6.71 -2.41
C GLY A 86 13.37 6.46 -1.15
N LYS A 87 13.21 7.49 -0.30
CA LYS A 87 12.34 7.43 0.88
C LYS A 87 10.85 7.31 0.50
N HIS A 88 10.42 7.99 -0.55
CA HIS A 88 9.05 7.90 -1.07
C HIS A 88 8.69 6.47 -1.48
N PHE A 89 9.54 5.80 -2.27
CA PHE A 89 9.28 4.41 -2.68
C PHE A 89 9.28 3.46 -1.47
N GLN A 90 10.19 3.62 -0.52
CA GLN A 90 10.17 2.85 0.73
C GLN A 90 8.86 3.03 1.50
N ALA A 91 8.40 4.28 1.65
CA ALA A 91 7.14 4.59 2.33
C ALA A 91 5.92 4.04 1.57
N GLN A 92 5.91 4.13 0.24
CA GLN A 92 4.85 3.61 -0.62
C GLN A 92 4.70 2.10 -0.45
N PHE A 93 5.80 1.34 -0.56
CA PHE A 93 5.75 -0.11 -0.43
C PHE A 93 5.49 -0.57 1.00
N ARG A 94 6.01 0.14 2.02
CA ARG A 94 5.61 -0.10 3.41
C ARG A 94 4.09 0.06 3.60
N SER A 95 3.51 1.10 3.01
CA SER A 95 2.05 1.33 3.04
C SER A 95 1.28 0.23 2.31
N LEU A 96 1.80 -0.28 1.18
CA LEU A 96 1.19 -1.40 0.47
C LEU A 96 1.09 -2.65 1.34
N ILE A 97 2.16 -2.99 2.08
CA ILE A 97 2.11 -4.13 3.00
C ILE A 97 1.15 -3.87 4.17
N HIS A 98 1.11 -2.64 4.69
CA HIS A 98 0.18 -2.26 5.76
C HIS A 98 -1.28 -2.39 5.36
N TYR A 99 -1.66 -2.26 4.09
CA TYR A 99 -3.04 -2.54 3.67
C TYR A 99 -3.48 -3.97 3.99
N GLY A 100 -2.58 -4.96 3.90
CA GLY A 100 -2.88 -6.32 4.34
C GLY A 100 -3.22 -6.37 5.84
N VAL A 101 -2.45 -5.65 6.66
CA VAL A 101 -2.74 -5.52 8.10
C VAL A 101 -4.09 -4.85 8.33
N LEU A 102 -4.40 -3.77 7.60
CA LEU A 102 -5.67 -3.06 7.72
C LEU A 102 -6.89 -3.91 7.33
N TRP A 103 -6.73 -4.80 6.35
CA TRP A 103 -7.84 -5.65 5.87
C TRP A 103 -8.08 -6.89 6.73
N TRP A 104 -7.03 -7.56 7.18
CA TRP A 104 -7.17 -8.89 7.80
C TRP A 104 -6.92 -8.92 9.31
N ARG A 105 -6.23 -7.93 9.87
CA ARG A 105 -5.90 -7.94 11.30
C ARG A 105 -6.99 -7.25 12.12
N PRO A 106 -7.21 -7.68 13.38
CA PRO A 106 -8.27 -7.11 14.19
C PRO A 106 -8.01 -5.63 14.49
N VAL A 107 -9.09 -4.84 14.49
CA VAL A 107 -9.04 -3.36 14.62
C VAL A 107 -8.28 -2.90 15.86
N TRP A 108 -8.35 -3.63 16.97
CA TRP A 108 -7.64 -3.26 18.20
C TRP A 108 -6.11 -3.29 18.03
N LEU A 109 -5.57 -4.19 17.19
CA LEU A 109 -4.14 -4.29 16.93
C LEU A 109 -3.67 -3.04 16.18
N VAL A 110 -4.41 -2.68 15.13
CA VAL A 110 -4.14 -1.48 14.32
C VAL A 110 -4.24 -0.22 15.17
N ARG A 111 -5.27 -0.11 16.02
CA ARG A 111 -5.48 1.07 16.88
C ARG A 111 -4.33 1.30 17.87
N LYS A 112 -3.67 0.25 18.36
CA LYS A 112 -2.48 0.38 19.24
C LYS A 112 -1.30 1.07 18.54
N SER A 113 -1.22 0.93 17.21
CA SER A 113 -0.14 1.50 16.39
C SER A 113 -0.47 2.89 15.82
N ILE A 114 -1.64 3.45 16.13
CA ILE A 114 -2.08 4.76 15.63
C ILE A 114 -1.94 5.80 16.73
N ASN A 115 -1.07 6.79 16.50
CA ASN A 115 -1.08 8.02 17.27
C ASN A 115 -2.04 9.04 16.63
N LYS A 116 -2.98 9.58 17.41
CA LYS A 116 -3.99 10.54 16.95
C LYS A 116 -3.60 11.93 17.41
N ILE A 117 -3.33 12.83 16.47
CA ILE A 117 -2.98 14.23 16.73
C ILE A 117 -4.01 15.09 16.01
N GLY A 118 -4.59 16.10 16.65
CA GLY A 118 -5.55 17.01 16.00
C GLY A 118 -7.01 16.52 15.98
N PHE A 119 -7.30 15.32 16.50
CA PHE A 119 -8.64 14.71 16.45
C PHE A 119 -9.65 15.38 17.39
N GLU A 120 -9.19 16.14 18.36
CA GLU A 120 -9.99 16.98 19.26
C GLU A 120 -10.81 18.04 18.50
N LYS A 121 -10.27 18.58 17.40
CA LYS A 121 -10.96 19.59 16.57
C LYS A 121 -12.18 19.02 15.83
N ILE A 122 -12.17 17.72 15.53
CA ILE A 122 -13.28 17.06 14.83
C ILE A 122 -14.54 17.01 15.73
N LYS A 123 -14.37 16.96 17.06
CA LYS A 123 -15.50 16.97 17.99
C LYS A 123 -16.24 18.31 18.04
N GLN A 124 -15.61 19.39 17.58
CA GLN A 124 -16.23 20.73 17.54
C GLN A 124 -17.22 20.90 16.37
N PHE A 125 -17.20 20.00 15.39
CA PHE A 125 -18.08 20.00 14.22
C PHE A 125 -19.15 18.90 14.26
N LYS A 126 -19.34 18.25 15.42
CA LYS A 126 -20.43 17.31 15.69
C LYS A 126 -21.43 17.95 16.63
#